data_AF-A0A5J5TIP4-F1
#
_entry.id   AF-A0A5J5TIP4-F1
#
_cell.length_a   1.000
_cell.length_b   1.000
_cell.length_c   1.000
_cell.angle_alpha   90.00
_cell.angle_beta   90.00
_cell.angle_gamma   90.00
#
_symmetry.space_group_name_H-M   'P 1'
#
loop_
_entity.id
_entity.type
_entity.pdbx_description
1 polymer ?
#
loop_
_entity_poly.entity_id
_entity_poly.type
_entity_poly.pdbx_seq_one_letter_code
_entity_poly.pdbx_strand_id
1 'polypeptide(L)'
;MEIVESILDIPVQDPPEEEFSSADLIWTKFGTAEHHDDVALIPYARVDEFIIGECSNVECPTRFHIERGRKRSMGSLKEYKSDEYLEYRLYWCSFGPENYGEGGGVLPSRRYRLNTRNRAARPQSMRGCTCHFVVKRLYAHPTLALIIFNERRHINKSGFVCHGPLDKDAIGPGAKKIPYISSEIQQQTMSMIYLGIPEENVLEKHIEYVQRYCGSDATASTLASQYVRKLGMIIKRSTHELDLDDQASIRMWVERNKKSIFFYQDTSETDPFILGIQTEWQLQQMVRFGHRSLIAADSTFGIKRLKYPLCTLLVFDSRQHALPVAWVITRSVAKPDVAKWMKALLDRARSVDPGWKINGFVIDDAAMEIDPIRDAFCCPILFSIWRVRGSWLRNVVKKCSNIEVQREIFKRLGEIVYSIWGGLDTSVALEELILDFVDQSAFMEYFKSTWVPKIEMWLSTIKTFPLASQEASGAIEAYHVKLKTKLFDDSHLGALQRVDWKNTLHLHLGTERCKFRIPLLH
;
A
#
# COMPACT_ATOMS: atom_id res chain seq x y z
N MET A 1 32.75 35.31 -15.62
CA MET A 1 31.96 35.20 -16.86
C MET A 1 31.20 36.50 -17.05
N GLU A 2 31.26 37.04 -18.25
CA GLU A 2 30.55 38.26 -18.65
C GLU A 2 29.04 37.99 -18.68
N ILE A 3 28.23 38.93 -18.21
CA ILE A 3 26.76 38.81 -18.23
C ILE A 3 26.28 39.31 -19.58
N VAL A 4 25.48 38.51 -20.26
CA VAL A 4 24.93 38.82 -21.58
C VAL A 4 23.54 39.41 -21.42
N GLU A 5 23.31 40.59 -21.99
CA GLU A 5 22.02 41.31 -21.89
C GLU A 5 21.07 41.02 -23.07
N SER A 6 21.59 40.49 -24.18
CA SER A 6 20.82 40.18 -25.39
C SER A 6 20.86 38.69 -25.74
N ILE A 7 19.69 38.12 -26.03
CA ILE A 7 19.58 36.70 -26.39
C ILE A 7 20.30 36.35 -27.69
N LEU A 8 20.53 37.35 -28.56
CA LEU A 8 21.20 37.17 -29.85
C LEU A 8 22.70 36.88 -29.70
N ASP A 9 23.28 37.24 -28.57
CA ASP A 9 24.70 37.02 -28.27
C ASP A 9 24.95 35.64 -27.64
N ILE A 10 23.89 34.87 -27.38
CA ILE A 10 23.96 33.52 -26.86
C ILE A 10 24.08 32.55 -28.05
N PRO A 11 25.15 31.75 -28.14
CA PRO A 11 25.32 30.81 -29.24
C PRO A 11 24.26 29.71 -29.18
N VAL A 12 23.66 29.41 -30.33
CA VAL A 12 22.80 28.23 -30.50
C VAL A 12 23.69 26.99 -30.51
N GLN A 13 23.36 26.03 -29.66
CA GLN A 13 24.11 24.79 -29.48
C GLN A 13 23.26 23.62 -29.95
N ASP A 14 23.85 22.77 -30.79
CA ASP A 14 23.23 21.55 -31.30
C ASP A 14 24.24 20.39 -31.19
N PRO A 15 24.38 19.79 -29.98
CA PRO A 15 25.30 18.68 -29.78
C PRO A 15 24.98 17.51 -30.73
N PRO A 16 25.99 16.88 -31.36
CA PRO A 16 25.77 15.81 -32.36
C PRO A 16 25.24 14.50 -31.77
N GLU A 17 25.30 14.33 -30.45
CA GLU A 17 24.83 13.13 -29.75
C GLU A 17 23.31 12.92 -29.92
N GLU A 18 22.86 11.66 -29.89
CA GLU A 18 21.42 11.34 -29.98
C GLU A 18 20.64 11.83 -28.75
N GLU A 19 21.27 11.80 -27.57
CA GLU A 19 20.76 12.31 -26.30
C GLU A 19 21.87 13.14 -25.66
N PHE A 20 21.53 14.30 -25.11
CA PHE A 20 22.49 15.22 -24.47
C PHE A 20 21.85 15.88 -23.25
N SER A 21 22.68 16.41 -22.36
CA SER A 21 22.29 16.91 -21.04
C SER A 21 22.84 18.32 -20.80
N SER A 22 22.62 18.84 -19.61
CA SER A 22 23.18 20.11 -19.15
C SER A 22 24.70 20.08 -19.06
N ALA A 23 25.32 18.92 -18.90
CA ALA A 23 26.78 18.78 -18.91
C ALA A 23 27.39 19.00 -20.32
N ASP A 24 26.59 18.78 -21.36
CA ASP A 24 27.00 18.86 -22.76
C ASP A 24 26.77 20.25 -23.37
N LEU A 25 26.24 21.18 -22.58
CA LEU A 25 25.96 22.56 -22.98
C LEU A 25 26.86 23.56 -22.26
N ILE A 26 27.26 24.59 -23.00
CA ILE A 26 27.91 25.79 -22.48
C ILE A 26 26.82 26.73 -21.96
N TRP A 27 26.85 27.01 -20.67
CA TRP A 27 25.89 27.89 -20.00
C TRP A 27 26.37 29.33 -20.01
N THR A 28 25.46 30.26 -20.29
CA THR A 28 25.72 31.70 -20.30
C THR A 28 24.88 32.38 -19.24
N LYS A 29 25.44 33.37 -18.54
CA LYS A 29 24.67 34.20 -17.59
C LYS A 29 23.89 35.25 -18.37
N PHE A 30 22.57 35.12 -18.43
CA PHE A 30 21.69 36.02 -19.17
C PHE A 30 20.84 36.86 -18.22
N GLY A 31 20.84 38.18 -18.40
CA GLY A 31 20.07 39.11 -17.57
C GLY A 31 20.83 40.40 -17.30
N THR A 32 20.61 41.00 -16.14
CA THR A 32 21.29 42.21 -15.68
C THR A 32 22.31 41.89 -14.59
N ALA A 33 23.14 42.86 -14.21
CA ALA A 33 24.09 42.72 -13.11
C ALA A 33 23.43 42.30 -11.78
N GLU A 34 22.17 42.71 -11.55
CA GLU A 34 21.41 42.42 -10.33
C GLU A 34 20.62 41.10 -10.40
N HIS A 35 20.18 40.70 -11.59
CA HIS A 35 19.37 39.51 -11.81
C HIS A 35 19.80 38.79 -13.10
N HIS A 36 20.48 37.66 -12.94
CA HIS A 36 20.92 36.81 -14.05
C HIS A 36 20.51 35.35 -13.83
N ASP A 37 20.16 34.68 -14.92
CA ASP A 37 19.87 33.26 -14.98
C ASP A 37 20.97 32.54 -15.76
N ASP A 38 21.26 31.28 -15.41
CA ASP A 38 22.12 30.42 -16.23
C ASP A 38 21.28 29.79 -17.35
N VAL A 39 21.62 30.15 -18.59
CA VAL A 39 20.83 29.76 -19.78
C VAL A 39 21.67 29.10 -20.87
N ALA A 40 20.99 28.32 -21.71
CA ALA A 40 21.53 27.76 -22.94
C ALA A 40 20.47 27.84 -24.05
N LEU A 41 20.91 28.02 -25.29
CA LEU A 41 20.03 28.15 -26.45
C LEU A 41 20.22 26.94 -27.36
N ILE A 42 19.14 26.20 -27.65
CA ILE A 42 19.17 25.01 -28.49
C ILE A 42 18.05 25.05 -29.55
N PRO A 43 18.11 24.24 -30.63
CA PRO A 43 16.97 24.03 -31.50
C PRO A 43 15.77 23.47 -30.73
N TYR A 44 14.57 24.03 -30.93
CA TYR A 44 13.35 23.57 -30.24
C TYR A 44 13.03 22.11 -30.56
N ALA A 45 13.37 21.66 -31.77
CA ALA A 45 13.20 20.26 -32.18
C ALA A 45 14.03 19.28 -31.32
N ARG A 46 15.09 19.77 -30.67
CA ARG A 46 16.06 18.99 -29.88
C ARG A 46 15.77 18.99 -28.38
N VAL A 47 14.66 19.59 -27.95
CA VAL A 47 14.29 19.74 -26.53
C VAL A 47 13.99 18.38 -25.89
N ASP A 48 13.37 17.46 -26.63
CA ASP A 48 13.01 16.17 -26.08
C ASP A 48 14.26 15.31 -25.84
N GLU A 49 15.25 15.39 -26.73
CA GLU A 49 16.58 14.79 -26.62
C GLU A 49 17.34 15.35 -25.42
N PHE A 50 17.30 16.66 -25.19
CA PHE A 50 17.84 17.30 -23.99
C PHE A 50 17.20 16.75 -22.70
N ILE A 51 15.86 16.70 -22.66
CA ILE A 51 15.12 16.19 -21.49
C ILE A 51 15.45 14.72 -21.26
N ILE A 52 15.62 13.93 -22.33
CA ILE A 52 16.01 12.53 -22.23
C ILE A 52 17.41 12.42 -21.61
N GLY A 53 18.40 13.17 -22.09
CA GLY A 53 19.75 13.14 -21.53
C GLY A 53 19.78 13.56 -20.06
N GLU A 54 19.02 14.58 -19.67
CA GLU A 54 18.85 14.97 -18.26
C GLU A 54 18.20 13.85 -17.41
N CYS A 55 17.25 13.10 -17.96
CA CYS A 55 16.68 11.93 -17.28
C CYS A 55 17.67 10.76 -17.18
N SER A 56 18.61 10.65 -18.13
CA SER A 56 19.64 9.60 -18.25
C SER A 56 20.88 9.84 -17.40
N ASN A 57 20.93 10.90 -16.58
CA ASN A 57 22.09 11.19 -15.74
C ASN A 57 22.44 9.99 -14.84
N VAL A 58 23.64 9.43 -15.03
CA VAL A 58 24.10 8.21 -14.34
C VAL A 58 24.22 8.44 -12.83
N GLU A 59 24.60 9.65 -12.41
CA GLU A 59 24.76 9.99 -11.00
C GLU A 59 23.40 10.13 -10.29
N CYS A 60 22.39 10.66 -10.98
CA CYS A 60 21.09 10.97 -10.40
C CYS A 60 19.96 10.68 -11.41
N PRO A 61 19.68 9.40 -11.73
CA PRO A 61 18.65 9.06 -12.70
C PRO A 61 17.29 9.59 -12.23
N THR A 62 16.49 10.13 -13.15
CA THR A 62 15.18 10.67 -12.78
C THR A 62 14.24 10.77 -13.96
N ARG A 63 13.03 11.28 -13.70
CA ARG A 63 12.14 11.81 -14.74
C ARG A 63 11.81 13.25 -14.43
N PHE A 64 11.69 14.06 -15.46
CA PHE A 64 11.20 15.42 -15.34
C PHE A 64 9.73 15.51 -15.75
N HIS A 65 8.87 15.99 -14.85
CA HIS A 65 7.46 16.25 -15.15
C HIS A 65 7.20 17.75 -15.30
N ILE A 66 6.18 18.09 -16.09
CA ILE A 66 5.77 19.49 -16.29
C ILE A 66 4.90 19.91 -15.10
N GLU A 67 5.44 20.72 -14.20
CA GLU A 67 4.69 21.28 -13.07
C GLU A 67 3.82 22.46 -13.52
N ARG A 68 4.36 23.31 -14.41
CA ARG A 68 3.65 24.49 -14.93
C ARG A 68 3.86 24.61 -16.43
N GLY A 69 2.78 24.84 -17.17
CA GLY A 69 2.81 25.06 -18.61
C GLY A 69 1.96 26.28 -18.99
N ARG A 70 2.47 27.14 -19.86
CA ARG A 70 1.74 28.27 -20.44
C ARG A 70 2.00 28.32 -21.95
N LYS A 71 0.99 28.67 -22.73
CA LYS A 71 1.10 28.79 -24.19
C LYS A 71 0.40 30.07 -24.64
N ARG A 72 1.00 30.76 -25.61
CA ARG A 72 0.43 31.92 -26.28
C ARG A 72 0.13 31.57 -27.74
N SER A 73 -0.79 32.30 -28.37
CA SER A 73 -1.00 32.25 -29.81
C SER A 73 0.01 33.14 -30.53
N MET A 74 0.48 32.71 -31.70
CA MET A 74 1.28 33.57 -32.58
C MET A 74 0.45 34.79 -32.99
N GLY A 75 1.09 35.96 -33.02
CA GLY A 75 0.44 37.25 -33.29
C GLY A 75 -0.34 37.87 -32.12
N SER A 76 -0.34 37.26 -30.93
CA SER A 76 -1.05 37.80 -29.75
C SER A 76 -0.38 39.00 -29.09
N LEU A 77 0.92 39.18 -29.28
CA LEU A 77 1.69 40.29 -28.71
C LEU A 77 1.99 41.34 -29.79
N LYS A 78 1.70 42.61 -29.47
CA LYS A 78 2.02 43.77 -30.33
C LYS A 78 3.48 44.20 -30.19
N GLU A 79 4.00 44.12 -28.98
CA GLU A 79 5.41 44.37 -28.63
C GLU A 79 5.85 43.28 -27.66
N TYR A 80 7.09 42.77 -27.81
CA TYR A 80 7.63 41.71 -26.99
C TYR A 80 9.15 41.80 -26.89
N LYS A 81 9.71 41.34 -25.77
CA LYS A 81 11.16 41.18 -25.60
C LYS A 81 11.67 39.98 -26.40
N SER A 82 12.97 39.98 -26.70
CA SER A 82 13.61 38.92 -27.49
C SER A 82 13.55 37.53 -26.82
N ASP A 83 13.45 37.49 -25.48
CA ASP A 83 13.34 36.27 -24.66
C ASP A 83 11.89 35.90 -24.29
N GLU A 84 10.89 36.61 -24.82
CA GLU A 84 9.48 36.31 -24.55
C GLU A 84 9.10 34.92 -25.09
N TYR A 85 8.22 34.21 -24.39
CA TYR A 85 7.87 32.83 -24.71
C TYR A 85 6.61 32.74 -25.59
N LEU A 86 6.67 31.90 -26.61
CA LEU A 86 5.49 31.33 -27.25
C LEU A 86 4.93 30.19 -26.41
N GLU A 87 5.82 29.36 -25.87
CA GLU A 87 5.48 28.26 -24.98
C GLU A 87 6.47 28.20 -23.81
N TYR A 88 5.94 28.10 -22.60
CA TYR A 88 6.70 28.03 -21.36
C TYR A 88 6.37 26.71 -20.67
N ARG A 89 7.39 25.95 -20.30
CA ARG A 89 7.25 24.72 -19.50
C ARG A 89 8.28 24.70 -18.38
N LEU A 90 7.81 24.54 -17.14
CA LEU A 90 8.64 24.33 -15.96
C LEU A 90 8.69 22.83 -15.68
N TYR A 91 9.88 22.27 -15.77
CA TYR A 91 10.18 20.87 -15.55
C TYR A 91 10.76 20.66 -14.15
N TRP A 92 10.19 19.72 -13.40
CA TRP A 92 10.67 19.34 -12.07
C TRP A 92 11.08 17.89 -12.05
N CYS A 93 12.15 17.59 -11.31
CA CYS A 93 12.51 16.22 -10.97
C CYS A 93 11.33 15.53 -10.27
N SER A 94 11.06 14.26 -10.60
CA SER A 94 9.93 13.50 -10.06
C SER A 94 9.94 13.32 -8.54
N PHE A 95 11.09 13.53 -7.91
CA PHE A 95 11.27 13.48 -6.45
C PHE A 95 11.05 14.83 -5.77
N GLY A 96 10.67 15.88 -6.49
CA GLY A 96 10.47 17.24 -5.97
C GLY A 96 9.42 18.08 -6.71
N PRO A 97 9.07 19.28 -6.18
CA PRO A 97 9.43 19.82 -4.87
C PRO A 97 8.57 19.22 -3.74
N GLU A 98 9.04 19.35 -2.49
CA GLU A 98 8.21 19.10 -1.32
C GLU A 98 6.97 20.03 -1.34
N ASN A 99 5.78 19.47 -1.13
CA ASN A 99 4.56 20.25 -0.96
C ASN A 99 4.61 21.01 0.39
N TYR A 100 5.40 22.06 0.48
CA TYR A 100 5.14 23.12 1.44
C TYR A 100 4.09 24.04 0.79
N GLY A 101 2.82 23.71 0.98
CA GLY A 101 1.89 24.82 1.16
C GLY A 101 2.43 25.65 2.33
N GLU A 102 2.56 26.95 2.14
CA GLU A 102 3.04 27.87 3.19
C GLU A 102 2.29 27.62 4.51
N GLY A 103 3.05 27.37 5.58
CA GLY A 103 2.51 27.22 6.94
C GLY A 103 2.48 25.77 7.44
N GLY A 104 3.27 25.50 8.48
CA GLY A 104 3.27 24.24 9.22
C GLY A 104 1.86 23.87 9.69
N GLY A 105 1.45 22.67 9.32
CA GLY A 105 0.16 22.06 9.63
C GLY A 105 -0.13 21.00 8.57
N VAL A 106 -0.58 19.82 8.98
CA VAL A 106 -1.11 18.80 8.06
C VAL A 106 -2.27 19.46 7.31
N LEU A 107 -2.04 19.89 6.08
CA LEU A 107 -3.12 20.35 5.23
C LEU A 107 -4.04 19.15 4.97
N PRO A 108 -5.36 19.25 5.24
CA PRO A 108 -6.28 18.21 4.85
C PRO A 108 -6.13 18.01 3.34
N SER A 109 -5.80 16.78 2.96
CA SER A 109 -5.76 16.33 1.57
C SER A 109 -6.95 16.93 0.84
N ARG A 110 -6.68 17.81 -0.13
CA ARG A 110 -7.70 18.43 -0.97
C ARG A 110 -8.75 17.37 -1.31
N ARG A 111 -10.03 17.63 -1.00
CA ARG A 111 -11.14 16.73 -1.33
C ARG A 111 -10.92 16.23 -2.76
N TYR A 112 -10.62 14.95 -2.87
CA TYR A 112 -10.30 14.28 -4.12
C TYR A 112 -11.56 14.29 -4.99
N ARG A 113 -11.80 15.40 -5.72
CA ARG A 113 -12.65 15.38 -6.89
C ARG A 113 -11.84 14.63 -7.95
N LEU A 114 -12.33 13.45 -8.34
CA LEU A 114 -11.93 12.74 -9.55
C LEU A 114 -12.13 13.68 -10.73
N ASN A 115 -11.14 14.52 -11.05
CA ASN A 115 -11.09 15.20 -12.33
C ASN A 115 -10.55 14.19 -13.33
N THR A 116 -11.48 13.59 -14.09
CA THR A 116 -11.23 12.64 -15.19
C THR A 116 -10.55 13.26 -16.41
N ARG A 117 -9.88 14.42 -16.26
CA ARG A 117 -9.11 15.08 -17.30
C ARG A 117 -7.89 15.76 -16.68
N ASN A 118 -6.71 15.24 -17.02
CA ASN A 118 -5.36 15.80 -16.88
C ASN A 118 -4.40 15.27 -15.78
N ARG A 119 -3.26 14.82 -16.32
CA ARG A 119 -1.87 14.76 -15.82
C ARG A 119 -1.49 13.62 -14.87
N ALA A 120 -0.43 12.93 -15.28
CA ALA A 120 0.19 11.74 -14.71
C ALA A 120 0.13 11.69 -13.18
N ALA A 121 -0.24 10.51 -12.65
CA ALA A 121 -0.18 10.22 -11.22
C ALA A 121 1.22 10.55 -10.68
N ARG A 122 1.30 11.48 -9.73
CA ARG A 122 2.53 11.86 -9.04
C ARG A 122 3.08 10.64 -8.27
N PRO A 123 4.37 10.27 -8.42
CA PRO A 123 4.96 9.17 -7.65
C PRO A 123 4.87 9.40 -6.13
N GLN A 124 4.73 8.33 -5.34
CA GLN A 124 4.73 8.34 -3.86
C GLN A 124 6.10 8.72 -3.25
N SER A 125 7.11 8.99 -4.07
CA SER A 125 8.50 9.25 -3.68
C SER A 125 8.85 10.74 -3.63
N MET A 126 7.96 11.64 -3.21
CA MET A 126 8.37 13.03 -2.94
C MET A 126 9.41 13.04 -1.81
N ARG A 127 10.66 13.40 -2.14
CA ARG A 127 11.83 13.48 -1.24
C ARG A 127 12.42 14.90 -1.17
N GLY A 128 11.70 15.88 -1.72
CA GLY A 128 12.06 17.29 -1.65
C GLY A 128 13.16 17.72 -2.62
N CYS A 129 13.35 17.00 -3.73
CA CYS A 129 14.37 17.36 -4.72
C CYS A 129 14.19 18.80 -5.21
N THR A 130 15.25 19.60 -5.25
CA THR A 130 15.23 20.97 -5.73
C THR A 130 15.57 21.08 -7.21
N CYS A 131 15.93 19.99 -7.88
CA CYS A 131 16.34 20.01 -9.29
C CYS A 131 15.16 20.36 -10.22
N HIS A 132 15.29 21.47 -10.96
CA HIS A 132 14.31 21.94 -11.92
C HIS A 132 14.92 22.91 -12.94
N PHE A 133 14.30 22.94 -14.10
CA PHE A 133 14.64 23.85 -15.19
C PHE A 133 13.40 24.29 -15.96
N VAL A 134 13.54 25.36 -16.71
CA VAL A 134 12.50 25.93 -17.57
C VAL A 134 12.92 25.79 -19.01
N VAL A 135 11.97 25.43 -19.86
CA VAL A 135 12.10 25.52 -21.32
C VAL A 135 11.14 26.57 -21.83
N LYS A 136 11.68 27.60 -22.47
CA LYS A 136 10.94 28.63 -23.21
C LYS A 136 11.15 28.44 -24.70
N ARG A 137 10.09 28.09 -25.44
CA ARG A 137 10.07 28.25 -26.89
C ARG A 137 9.93 29.73 -27.20
N LEU A 138 10.88 30.32 -27.90
CA LEU A 138 10.92 31.78 -28.10
C LEU A 138 9.79 32.25 -29.03
N TYR A 139 9.20 33.39 -28.70
CA TYR A 139 8.16 34.02 -29.50
C TYR A 139 8.73 34.64 -30.78
N ALA A 140 9.87 35.31 -30.68
CA ALA A 140 10.57 35.90 -31.82
C ALA A 140 11.15 34.86 -32.78
N HIS A 141 11.64 33.74 -32.24
CA HIS A 141 12.30 32.66 -33.00
C HIS A 141 11.74 31.28 -32.60
N PRO A 142 10.56 30.88 -33.12
CA PRO A 142 9.88 29.65 -32.69
C PRO A 142 10.62 28.34 -33.00
N THR A 143 11.70 28.39 -33.77
CA THR A 143 12.59 27.24 -34.03
C THR A 143 13.61 27.02 -32.92
N LEU A 144 13.74 27.95 -31.97
CA LEU A 144 14.70 27.92 -30.88
C LEU A 144 14.01 27.77 -29.52
N ALA A 145 14.71 27.12 -28.60
CA ALA A 145 14.33 26.99 -27.21
C ALA A 145 15.44 27.54 -26.30
N LEU A 146 15.05 28.43 -25.39
CA LEU A 146 15.89 28.89 -24.30
C LEU A 146 15.65 27.98 -23.09
N ILE A 147 16.69 27.29 -22.66
CA ILE A 147 16.70 26.51 -21.43
C ILE A 147 17.26 27.39 -20.32
N ILE A 148 16.55 27.46 -19.20
CA ILE A 148 16.99 28.18 -18.00
C ILE A 148 17.10 27.14 -16.88
N PHE A 149 18.30 26.90 -16.37
CA PHE A 149 18.50 25.92 -15.30
C PHE A 149 18.57 26.62 -13.95
N ASN A 150 17.56 26.42 -13.11
CA ASN A 150 17.48 27.09 -11.81
C ASN A 150 18.29 26.37 -10.73
N GLU A 151 18.22 25.03 -10.70
CA GLU A 151 19.03 24.20 -9.81
C GLU A 151 19.29 22.86 -10.48
N ARG A 152 20.57 22.53 -10.69
CA ARG A 152 21.01 21.27 -11.34
C ARG A 152 21.20 20.13 -10.36
N ARG A 153 21.47 20.44 -9.10
CA ARG A 153 21.80 19.42 -8.10
C ARG A 153 20.53 18.74 -7.61
N HIS A 154 20.57 17.42 -7.57
CA HIS A 154 19.52 16.59 -6.99
C HIS A 154 19.66 16.54 -5.47
N ILE A 155 19.43 17.68 -4.82
CA ILE A 155 19.49 17.84 -3.37
C ILE A 155 18.12 18.19 -2.79
N ASN A 156 17.91 17.93 -1.51
CA ASN A 156 16.76 18.44 -0.76
C ASN A 156 17.02 19.87 -0.27
N LYS A 157 16.00 20.51 0.34
CA LYS A 157 16.14 21.86 0.93
C LYS A 157 17.25 21.97 1.99
N SER A 158 17.60 20.86 2.63
CA SER A 158 18.68 20.78 3.62
C SER A 158 20.07 20.57 2.99
N GLY A 159 20.16 20.50 1.66
CA GLY A 159 21.42 20.36 0.92
C GLY A 159 21.93 18.93 0.73
N PHE A 160 21.18 17.91 1.15
CA PHE A 160 21.58 16.50 1.00
C PHE A 160 21.08 15.92 -0.33
N VAL A 161 21.88 15.04 -0.95
CA VAL A 161 21.49 14.30 -2.17
C VAL A 161 20.20 13.50 -1.93
N CYS A 162 19.20 13.67 -2.80
CA CYS A 162 17.86 13.12 -2.59
C CYS A 162 17.64 11.72 -3.20
N HIS A 163 18.35 11.41 -4.29
CA HIS A 163 18.37 10.11 -4.98
C HIS A 163 19.68 9.96 -5.76
N GLY A 164 20.08 8.73 -6.10
CA GLY A 164 21.35 8.44 -6.75
C GLY A 164 21.29 7.22 -7.68
N PRO A 165 22.44 6.72 -8.18
CA PRO A 165 22.50 5.70 -9.23
C PRO A 165 21.89 4.36 -8.80
N LEU A 166 22.01 4.06 -7.50
CA LEU A 166 21.55 2.84 -6.87
C LEU A 166 20.08 2.92 -6.42
N ASP A 167 19.41 4.05 -6.65
CA ASP A 167 18.03 4.25 -6.25
C ASP A 167 17.09 3.49 -7.19
N LYS A 168 16.50 2.41 -6.68
CA LYS A 168 15.59 1.55 -7.46
C LYS A 168 14.30 2.28 -7.88
N ASP A 169 13.97 3.41 -7.24
CA ASP A 169 12.83 4.27 -7.62
C ASP A 169 13.18 5.27 -8.74
N ALA A 170 14.47 5.46 -9.02
CA ALA A 170 14.97 6.40 -10.03
C ALA A 170 14.90 5.78 -11.43
N ILE A 171 13.71 5.82 -12.03
CA ILE A 171 13.47 5.20 -13.34
C ILE A 171 13.92 6.14 -14.47
N GLY A 172 15.14 5.95 -15.00
CA GLY A 172 15.63 6.60 -16.21
C GLY A 172 14.87 6.23 -17.50
N PRO A 173 15.19 6.86 -18.66
CA PRO A 173 14.37 6.83 -19.88
C PRO A 173 14.33 5.49 -20.63
N GLY A 174 15.05 4.46 -20.20
CA GLY A 174 14.85 3.09 -20.67
C GLY A 174 13.42 2.55 -20.48
N ALA A 175 12.58 3.25 -19.71
CA ALA A 175 11.15 2.98 -19.54
C ALA A 175 10.22 3.77 -20.49
N LYS A 176 10.72 4.71 -21.31
CA LYS A 176 9.89 5.51 -22.26
C LYS A 176 9.27 4.67 -23.38
N LYS A 177 9.81 3.49 -23.69
CA LYS A 177 9.23 2.62 -24.72
C LYS A 177 7.98 1.88 -24.24
N ILE A 178 7.60 1.93 -22.96
CA ILE A 178 6.41 1.23 -22.46
C ILE A 178 5.31 2.27 -22.27
N PRO A 179 4.08 2.06 -22.80
CA PRO A 179 2.94 2.96 -22.55
C PRO A 179 2.82 3.21 -21.07
N TYR A 180 2.60 4.45 -20.63
CA TYR A 180 2.59 4.82 -19.21
C TYR A 180 1.69 3.88 -18.38
N ILE A 181 2.31 2.91 -17.72
CA ILE A 181 1.65 1.97 -16.82
C ILE A 181 1.68 2.62 -15.44
N SER A 182 0.50 2.83 -14.85
CA SER A 182 0.42 3.39 -13.49
C SER A 182 1.24 2.53 -12.50
N SER A 183 1.78 3.16 -11.46
CA SER A 183 2.53 2.45 -10.40
C SER A 183 1.70 1.31 -9.77
N GLU A 184 0.37 1.47 -9.72
CA GLU A 184 -0.57 0.45 -9.27
C GLU A 184 -0.54 -0.80 -10.18
N ILE A 185 -0.55 -0.62 -11.50
CA ILE A 185 -0.49 -1.74 -12.46
C ILE A 185 0.91 -2.39 -12.48
N GLN A 186 1.99 -1.60 -12.33
CA GLN A 186 3.34 -2.14 -12.21
C GLN A 186 3.51 -2.98 -10.93
N GLN A 187 3.04 -2.47 -9.79
CA GLN A 187 3.04 -3.19 -8.52
C GLN A 187 2.16 -4.44 -8.56
N GLN A 188 1.03 -4.40 -9.26
CA GLN A 188 0.16 -5.56 -9.46
C GLN A 188 0.81 -6.63 -10.35
N THR A 189 1.51 -6.23 -11.42
CA THR A 189 2.27 -7.17 -12.25
C THR A 189 3.41 -7.81 -11.46
N MET A 190 4.16 -7.01 -10.71
CA MET A 190 5.21 -7.52 -9.83
C MET A 190 4.65 -8.46 -8.76
N SER A 191 3.52 -8.12 -8.12
CA SER A 191 2.89 -8.95 -7.10
C SER A 191 2.46 -10.31 -7.65
N MET A 192 1.88 -10.35 -8.85
CA MET A 192 1.47 -11.60 -9.50
C MET A 192 2.67 -12.50 -9.81
N ILE A 193 3.80 -11.93 -10.24
CA ILE A 193 5.05 -12.68 -10.47
C ILE A 193 5.64 -13.17 -9.14
N TYR A 194 5.64 -12.33 -8.09
CA TYR A 194 6.07 -12.71 -6.73
C TYR A 194 5.20 -13.83 -6.12
N LEU A 195 3.92 -13.87 -6.48
CA LEU A 195 2.97 -14.91 -6.10
C LEU A 195 3.17 -16.23 -6.86
N GLY A 196 4.16 -16.33 -7.76
CA GLY A 196 4.43 -17.53 -8.55
C GLY A 196 3.39 -17.79 -9.64
N ILE A 197 2.53 -16.81 -9.95
CA ILE A 197 1.56 -16.94 -11.04
C ILE A 197 2.35 -17.09 -12.36
N PRO A 198 2.01 -18.07 -13.22
CA PRO A 198 2.68 -18.27 -14.50
C PRO A 198 2.78 -16.97 -15.29
N GLU A 199 3.95 -16.69 -15.86
CA GLU A 199 4.21 -15.43 -16.57
C GLU A 199 3.20 -15.18 -17.68
N GLU A 200 2.66 -16.25 -18.28
CA GLU A 200 1.61 -16.22 -19.30
C GLU A 200 0.30 -15.61 -18.76
N ASN A 201 -0.11 -15.99 -17.55
CA ASN A 201 -1.34 -15.51 -16.90
C ASN A 201 -1.16 -14.07 -16.38
N VAL A 202 0.03 -13.74 -15.90
CA VAL A 202 0.39 -12.35 -15.52
C VAL A 202 0.35 -11.46 -16.75
N LEU A 203 0.88 -11.95 -17.86
CA LEU A 203 0.94 -11.23 -19.11
C LEU A 203 -0.45 -10.95 -19.68
N GLU A 204 -1.32 -11.95 -19.72
CA GLU A 204 -2.69 -11.81 -20.21
C GLU A 204 -3.44 -10.72 -19.44
N LYS A 205 -3.40 -10.75 -18.10
CA LYS A 205 -4.00 -9.70 -17.25
C LYS A 205 -3.35 -8.34 -17.47
N HIS A 206 -2.03 -8.30 -17.58
CA HIS A 206 -1.30 -7.05 -17.79
C HIS A 206 -1.66 -6.40 -19.13
N ILE A 207 -1.79 -7.19 -20.19
CA ILE A 207 -2.24 -6.74 -21.51
C ILE A 207 -3.69 -6.24 -21.43
N GLU A 208 -4.60 -6.97 -20.77
CA GLU A 208 -5.99 -6.54 -20.56
C GLU A 208 -6.05 -5.14 -19.92
N TYR A 209 -5.25 -4.91 -18.88
CA TYR A 209 -5.14 -3.61 -18.23
C TYR A 209 -4.57 -2.53 -19.15
N VAL A 210 -3.47 -2.81 -19.85
CA VAL A 210 -2.85 -1.85 -20.77
C VAL A 210 -3.82 -1.47 -21.90
N GLN A 211 -4.52 -2.45 -22.47
CA GLN A 211 -5.52 -2.23 -23.53
C GLN A 211 -6.70 -1.38 -23.05
N ARG A 212 -7.11 -1.53 -21.79
CA ARG A 212 -8.20 -0.72 -21.20
C ARG A 212 -7.86 0.78 -21.11
N TYR A 213 -6.58 1.13 -21.02
CA TYR A 213 -6.12 2.53 -20.90
C TYR A 213 -5.53 3.10 -22.19
N CYS A 214 -4.87 2.28 -23.01
CA CYS A 214 -4.16 2.71 -24.22
C CYS A 214 -4.86 2.32 -25.53
N GLY A 215 -5.98 1.58 -25.46
CA GLY A 215 -6.62 1.00 -26.64
C GLY A 215 -5.87 -0.22 -27.16
N SER A 216 -6.40 -0.86 -28.21
CA SER A 216 -5.80 -2.04 -28.84
C SER A 216 -4.64 -1.66 -29.76
N ASP A 217 -3.47 -1.40 -29.20
CA ASP A 217 -2.22 -1.18 -29.93
C ASP A 217 -1.32 -2.43 -29.85
N ALA A 218 -0.92 -2.95 -31.02
CA ALA A 218 -0.06 -4.13 -31.14
C ALA A 218 1.36 -3.88 -30.58
N THR A 219 1.85 -2.64 -30.66
CA THR A 219 3.15 -2.27 -30.08
C THR A 219 3.08 -2.25 -28.55
N ALA A 220 2.01 -1.70 -27.97
CA ALA A 220 1.77 -1.70 -26.53
C ALA A 220 1.71 -3.13 -25.93
N SER A 221 1.10 -4.07 -26.65
CA SER A 221 1.00 -5.48 -26.23
C SER A 221 2.36 -6.21 -26.26
N THR A 222 3.20 -5.88 -27.24
CA THR A 222 4.58 -6.41 -27.34
C THR A 222 5.47 -5.87 -26.22
N LEU A 223 5.33 -4.59 -25.90
CA LEU A 223 6.08 -3.90 -24.84
C LEU A 223 5.65 -4.36 -23.43
N ALA A 224 4.35 -4.58 -23.22
CA ALA A 224 3.81 -5.23 -22.03
C ALA A 224 4.38 -6.64 -21.83
N SER A 225 4.50 -7.42 -22.92
CA SER A 225 5.13 -8.75 -22.91
C SER A 225 6.59 -8.71 -22.51
N GLN A 226 7.36 -7.78 -23.07
CA GLN A 226 8.76 -7.60 -22.71
C GLN A 226 8.93 -7.16 -21.25
N TYR A 227 8.04 -6.30 -20.75
CA TYR A 227 8.05 -5.84 -19.37
C TYR A 227 7.81 -6.98 -18.37
N VAL A 228 6.76 -7.78 -18.57
CA VAL A 228 6.43 -8.93 -17.70
C VAL A 228 7.57 -9.95 -17.69
N ARG A 229 8.13 -10.28 -18.86
CA ARG A 229 9.28 -11.21 -18.95
C ARG A 229 10.54 -10.64 -18.30
N LYS A 230 10.82 -9.34 -18.45
CA LYS A 230 11.97 -8.68 -17.80
C LYS A 230 11.80 -8.66 -16.29
N LEU A 231 10.61 -8.33 -15.79
CA LEU A 231 10.29 -8.42 -14.36
C LEU A 231 10.40 -9.86 -13.84
N GLY A 232 9.87 -10.84 -14.58
CA GLY A 232 10.02 -12.26 -14.27
C GLY A 232 11.48 -12.66 -14.11
N MET A 233 12.33 -12.25 -15.05
CA MET A 233 13.77 -12.47 -14.98
C MET A 233 14.44 -11.74 -13.81
N ILE A 234 14.10 -10.47 -13.56
CA ILE A 234 14.64 -9.70 -12.42
C ILE A 234 14.27 -10.37 -11.11
N ILE A 235 13.00 -10.77 -10.94
CA ILE A 235 12.50 -11.41 -9.72
C ILE A 235 13.14 -12.79 -9.54
N LYS A 236 13.24 -13.61 -10.59
CA LYS A 236 13.96 -14.90 -10.57
C LYS A 236 15.44 -14.75 -10.23
N ARG A 237 16.10 -13.68 -10.70
CA ARG A 237 17.51 -13.34 -10.39
C ARG A 237 17.70 -12.64 -9.03
N SER A 238 16.66 -12.00 -8.50
CA SER A 238 16.67 -11.30 -7.21
C SER A 238 16.72 -12.25 -6.00
N THR A 239 16.83 -13.55 -6.25
CA THR A 239 16.99 -14.62 -5.28
C THR A 239 18.22 -14.49 -4.35
N HIS A 240 19.07 -13.44 -4.49
CA HIS A 240 20.35 -13.35 -3.79
C HIS A 240 20.74 -11.97 -3.22
N GLU A 241 19.81 -11.01 -3.03
CA GLU A 241 20.12 -9.72 -2.37
C GLU A 241 19.59 -9.61 -0.93
N LEU A 242 19.64 -10.71 -0.18
CA LEU A 242 19.21 -10.72 1.22
C LEU A 242 20.33 -11.38 2.03
N ASP A 243 20.84 -10.63 3.00
CA ASP A 243 21.90 -11.02 3.92
C ASP A 243 21.67 -12.45 4.46
N LEU A 244 22.74 -13.22 4.67
CA LEU A 244 22.63 -14.56 5.28
C LEU A 244 21.96 -14.50 6.65
N ASP A 245 22.03 -13.35 7.32
CA ASP A 245 21.25 -13.00 8.50
C ASP A 245 19.87 -12.43 8.12
N ASP A 246 18.82 -13.18 8.48
CA ASP A 246 17.43 -12.73 8.36
C ASP A 246 17.16 -11.42 9.11
N GLN A 247 17.84 -11.17 10.24
CA GLN A 247 17.63 -9.97 11.04
C GLN A 247 18.18 -8.72 10.35
N ALA A 248 19.39 -8.81 9.76
CA ALA A 248 19.94 -7.77 8.89
C ALA A 248 19.04 -7.48 7.68
N SER A 249 18.49 -8.53 7.06
CA SER A 249 17.57 -8.40 5.92
C SER A 249 16.28 -7.66 6.29
N ILE A 250 15.69 -7.97 7.45
CA ILE A 250 14.51 -7.26 7.96
C ILE A 250 14.85 -5.79 8.26
N ARG A 251 15.99 -5.50 8.89
CA ARG A 251 16.42 -4.12 9.18
C ARG A 251 16.54 -3.28 7.91
N MET A 252 17.20 -3.80 6.87
CA MET A 252 17.31 -3.12 5.58
C MET A 252 15.93 -2.88 4.94
N TRP A 253 15.02 -3.85 5.06
CA TRP A 253 13.65 -3.72 4.54
C TRP A 253 12.87 -2.66 5.31
N VAL A 254 12.98 -2.63 6.64
CA VAL A 254 12.31 -1.65 7.51
C VAL A 254 12.76 -0.24 7.16
N GLU A 255 14.06 -0.04 7.00
CA GLU A 255 14.65 1.24 6.61
C GLU A 255 14.12 1.74 5.26
N ARG A 256 14.02 0.85 4.27
CA ARG A 256 13.46 1.19 2.94
C ARG A 256 11.96 1.49 2.98
N ASN A 257 11.21 0.92 3.92
CA ASN A 257 9.74 0.96 3.97
C ASN A 257 9.17 1.76 5.15
N LYS A 258 9.95 2.65 5.77
CA LYS A 258 9.57 3.44 6.96
C LYS A 258 8.17 4.08 6.90
N LYS A 259 7.73 4.55 5.74
CA LYS A 259 6.40 5.18 5.56
C LYS A 259 5.23 4.23 5.82
N SER A 260 5.43 2.94 5.51
CA SER A 260 4.41 1.89 5.63
C SER A 260 4.52 1.10 6.94
N ILE A 261 5.35 1.55 7.87
CA ILE A 261 5.57 0.91 9.16
C ILE A 261 4.96 1.80 10.24
N PHE A 262 4.11 1.20 11.07
CA PHE A 262 3.53 1.91 12.21
C PHE A 262 4.18 1.51 13.54
N PHE A 263 4.83 0.35 13.58
CA PHE A 263 5.55 -0.12 14.76
C PHE A 263 6.70 -1.04 14.34
N TYR A 264 7.86 -0.89 14.96
CA TYR A 264 8.98 -1.79 14.76
C TYR A 264 9.79 -1.94 16.05
N GLN A 265 10.05 -3.19 16.43
CA GLN A 265 10.91 -3.58 17.54
C GLN A 265 11.77 -4.75 17.06
N ASP A 266 13.10 -4.54 17.09
CA ASP A 266 14.05 -5.60 16.74
C ASP A 266 14.18 -6.62 17.89
N THR A 267 14.69 -7.82 17.60
CA THR A 267 14.91 -8.84 18.64
C THR A 267 16.10 -8.44 19.51
N SER A 268 15.92 -8.43 20.83
CA SER A 268 17.00 -8.30 21.82
C SER A 268 16.91 -9.44 22.85
N GLU A 269 17.82 -9.47 23.84
CA GLU A 269 17.77 -10.44 24.94
C GLU A 269 16.49 -10.29 25.78
N THR A 270 15.92 -9.09 25.84
CA THR A 270 14.77 -8.75 26.69
C THR A 270 13.48 -8.52 25.90
N ASP A 271 13.59 -8.17 24.62
CA ASP A 271 12.45 -7.75 23.80
C ASP A 271 12.27 -8.66 22.57
N PRO A 272 11.05 -9.17 22.32
CA PRO A 272 10.79 -9.99 21.15
C PRO A 272 10.65 -9.15 19.87
N PHE A 273 10.86 -9.79 18.72
CA PHE A 273 10.59 -9.18 17.43
C PHE A 273 9.11 -8.78 17.26
N ILE A 274 8.86 -7.55 16.83
CA ILE A 274 7.54 -7.06 16.45
C ILE A 274 7.67 -6.15 15.22
N LEU A 275 6.92 -6.45 14.16
CA LEU A 275 6.83 -5.60 12.98
C LEU A 275 5.36 -5.33 12.64
N GLY A 276 4.97 -4.06 12.76
CA GLY A 276 3.65 -3.54 12.39
C GLY A 276 3.69 -2.80 11.06
N ILE A 277 3.00 -3.35 10.06
CA ILE A 277 2.91 -2.81 8.70
C ILE A 277 1.51 -2.23 8.48
N GLN A 278 1.46 -0.97 8.04
CA GLN A 278 0.24 -0.28 7.62
C GLN A 278 0.59 0.78 6.58
N THR A 279 0.12 0.59 5.34
CA THR A 279 0.26 1.61 4.30
C THR A 279 -0.68 2.79 4.54
N GLU A 280 -0.43 3.91 3.87
CA GLU A 280 -1.31 5.08 3.94
C GLU A 280 -2.75 4.76 3.49
N TRP A 281 -2.92 3.93 2.45
CA TRP A 281 -4.24 3.50 2.01
C TRP A 281 -4.97 2.69 3.10
N GLN A 282 -4.23 1.79 3.77
CA GLN A 282 -4.75 0.97 4.86
C GLN A 282 -5.16 1.81 6.08
N LEU A 283 -4.34 2.80 6.45
CA LEU A 283 -4.68 3.77 7.49
C LEU A 283 -5.97 4.53 7.13
N GLN A 284 -6.11 4.99 5.89
CA GLN A 284 -7.32 5.67 5.44
C GLN A 284 -8.55 4.77 5.48
N GLN A 285 -8.42 3.49 5.11
CA GLN A 285 -9.54 2.54 5.22
C GLN A 285 -9.88 2.26 6.69
N MET A 286 -8.89 2.15 7.56
CA MET A 286 -9.07 1.99 9.01
C MET A 286 -9.84 3.17 9.61
N VAL A 287 -9.42 4.39 9.29
CA VAL A 287 -10.08 5.61 9.77
C VAL A 287 -11.51 5.68 9.24
N ARG A 288 -11.69 5.44 7.94
CA ARG A 288 -13.00 5.57 7.27
C ARG A 288 -14.01 4.52 7.71
N PHE A 289 -13.62 3.25 7.73
CA PHE A 289 -14.53 2.11 7.90
C PHE A 289 -14.48 1.50 9.30
N GLY A 290 -13.43 1.78 10.08
CA GLY A 290 -13.32 1.37 11.47
C GLY A 290 -14.00 2.33 12.46
N HIS A 291 -14.17 3.62 12.10
CA HIS A 291 -14.78 4.59 13.01
C HIS A 291 -16.22 4.20 13.38
N ARG A 292 -16.48 4.03 14.68
CA ARG A 292 -17.75 3.56 15.25
C ARG A 292 -18.25 2.27 14.59
N SER A 293 -17.31 1.41 14.19
CA SER A 293 -17.57 0.14 13.53
C SER A 293 -16.80 -0.98 14.24
N LEU A 294 -16.75 -2.16 13.64
CA LEU A 294 -15.98 -3.29 14.12
C LEU A 294 -14.62 -3.36 13.44
N ILE A 295 -13.60 -3.76 14.22
CA ILE A 295 -12.34 -4.27 13.70
C ILE A 295 -12.26 -5.75 14.03
N ALA A 296 -11.80 -6.56 13.09
CA ALA A 296 -11.50 -7.95 13.33
C ALA A 296 -9.99 -8.19 13.32
N ALA A 297 -9.51 -9.02 14.25
CA ALA A 297 -8.19 -9.59 14.23
C ALA A 297 -8.30 -11.09 13.99
N ASP A 298 -7.65 -11.53 12.93
CA ASP A 298 -7.37 -12.93 12.70
C ASP A 298 -5.88 -13.14 12.89
N SER A 299 -5.56 -14.19 13.62
CA SER A 299 -4.19 -14.56 13.85
C SER A 299 -3.88 -15.95 13.35
N THR A 300 -2.86 -16.04 12.50
CA THR A 300 -2.24 -17.30 12.10
C THR A 300 -1.22 -17.80 13.12
N PHE A 301 -1.40 -17.48 14.42
CA PHE A 301 -0.48 -17.80 15.54
C PHE A 301 -0.14 -19.29 15.67
N GLY A 302 -0.88 -20.20 15.03
CA GLY A 302 -0.70 -21.65 15.14
C GLY A 302 -0.15 -22.40 13.92
N ILE A 303 0.26 -21.74 12.83
CA ILE A 303 0.77 -22.48 11.65
C ILE A 303 2.24 -22.85 11.87
N LYS A 304 2.51 -24.09 12.30
CA LYS A 304 3.85 -24.69 12.56
C LYS A 304 4.88 -24.56 11.43
N ARG A 305 4.48 -24.09 10.23
CA ARG A 305 5.34 -23.93 9.05
C ARG A 305 6.00 -22.54 8.94
N LEU A 306 5.61 -21.53 9.75
CA LEU A 306 6.15 -20.17 9.63
C LEU A 306 7.09 -19.82 10.80
N LYS A 307 8.26 -19.23 10.49
CA LYS A 307 9.25 -18.76 11.47
C LYS A 307 8.71 -17.66 12.39
N TYR A 308 7.76 -16.84 11.95
CA TYR A 308 7.06 -15.82 12.76
C TYR A 308 5.56 -15.82 12.41
N PRO A 309 4.66 -15.85 13.40
CA PRO A 309 3.23 -15.64 13.21
C PRO A 309 2.85 -14.30 12.58
N LEU A 310 1.72 -14.31 11.87
CA LEU A 310 1.08 -13.12 11.29
C LEU A 310 -0.31 -12.90 11.91
N CYS A 311 -0.52 -11.71 12.45
CA CYS A 311 -1.83 -11.17 12.80
C CYS A 311 -2.27 -10.19 11.71
N THR A 312 -3.50 -10.34 11.21
CA THR A 312 -4.10 -9.46 10.22
C THR A 312 -5.27 -8.73 10.86
N LEU A 313 -5.28 -7.40 10.71
CA LEU A 313 -6.40 -6.57 11.13
C LEU A 313 -7.25 -6.20 9.91
N LEU A 314 -8.57 -6.36 10.07
CA LEU A 314 -9.56 -6.18 9.03
C LEU A 314 -10.62 -5.16 9.47
N VAL A 315 -11.09 -4.34 8.54
CA VAL A 315 -12.34 -3.55 8.67
C VAL A 315 -13.32 -3.97 7.58
N PHE A 316 -14.58 -3.58 7.74
CA PHE A 316 -15.65 -3.90 6.79
C PHE A 316 -16.10 -2.65 6.05
N ASP A 317 -16.06 -2.69 4.71
CA ASP A 317 -16.59 -1.59 3.91
C ASP A 317 -18.13 -1.53 3.98
N SER A 318 -18.73 -0.51 3.34
CA SER A 318 -20.19 -0.35 3.32
C SER A 318 -20.95 -1.50 2.64
N ARG A 319 -20.25 -2.42 1.97
CA ARG A 319 -20.78 -3.61 1.31
C ARG A 319 -20.40 -4.90 2.04
N GLN A 320 -19.91 -4.81 3.27
CA GLN A 320 -19.46 -5.94 4.10
C GLN A 320 -18.24 -6.70 3.54
N HIS A 321 -17.44 -6.08 2.67
CA HIS A 321 -16.18 -6.69 2.29
C HIS A 321 -15.12 -6.46 3.37
N ALA A 322 -14.42 -7.52 3.73
CA ALA A 322 -13.24 -7.43 4.59
C ALA A 322 -12.08 -6.75 3.85
N LEU A 323 -11.54 -5.69 4.46
CA LEU A 323 -10.40 -4.93 3.96
C LEU A 323 -9.24 -5.05 4.97
N PRO A 324 -8.05 -5.53 4.56
CA PRO A 324 -6.89 -5.56 5.43
C PRO A 324 -6.34 -4.17 5.68
N VAL A 325 -6.31 -3.77 6.95
CA VAL A 325 -5.93 -2.43 7.39
C VAL A 325 -4.62 -2.38 8.17
N ALA A 326 -4.10 -3.52 8.59
CA ALA A 326 -2.75 -3.64 9.15
C ALA A 326 -2.34 -5.10 9.24
N TRP A 327 -1.03 -5.32 9.28
CA TRP A 327 -0.43 -6.60 9.62
C TRP A 327 0.55 -6.44 10.75
N VAL A 328 0.59 -7.44 11.62
CA VAL A 328 1.56 -7.52 12.71
C VAL A 328 2.24 -8.87 12.66
N ILE A 329 3.56 -8.85 12.58
CA ILE A 329 4.39 -10.04 12.57
C ILE A 329 5.17 -10.07 13.87
N THR A 330 4.85 -11.04 14.72
CA THR A 330 5.48 -11.20 16.03
C THR A 330 5.40 -12.63 16.51
N ARG A 331 6.40 -13.08 17.28
CA ARG A 331 6.36 -14.35 18.02
C ARG A 331 5.78 -14.19 19.42
N SER A 332 5.68 -12.96 19.93
CA SER A 332 5.20 -12.73 21.28
C SER A 332 3.69 -12.63 21.29
N VAL A 333 3.10 -13.40 22.19
CA VAL A 333 1.69 -13.27 22.60
C VAL A 333 1.57 -12.63 23.98
N ALA A 334 2.69 -12.14 24.55
CA ALA A 334 2.69 -11.57 25.89
C ALA A 334 1.94 -10.23 25.93
N LYS A 335 1.16 -10.02 27.01
CA LYS A 335 0.39 -8.80 27.27
C LYS A 335 1.16 -7.48 27.00
N PRO A 336 2.38 -7.25 27.53
CA PRO A 336 3.09 -5.99 27.31
C PRO A 336 3.44 -5.73 25.83
N ASP A 337 3.79 -6.79 25.09
CA ASP A 337 4.14 -6.67 23.67
C ASP A 337 2.93 -6.38 22.81
N VAL A 338 1.81 -7.06 23.08
CA VAL A 338 0.54 -6.79 22.40
C VAL A 338 0.06 -5.36 22.65
N ALA A 339 0.20 -4.88 23.90
CA ALA A 339 -0.18 -3.51 24.26
C ALA A 339 0.66 -2.46 23.52
N LYS A 340 1.97 -2.66 23.33
CA LYS A 340 2.86 -1.72 22.62
C LYS A 340 2.36 -1.42 21.20
N TRP A 341 2.15 -2.45 20.38
CA TRP A 341 1.77 -2.24 18.98
C TRP A 341 0.29 -1.88 18.82
N MET A 342 -0.61 -2.36 19.69
CA MET A 342 -2.03 -1.95 19.68
C MET A 342 -2.17 -0.45 19.98
N LYS A 343 -1.41 0.05 20.97
CA LYS A 343 -1.36 1.48 21.28
C LYS A 343 -0.81 2.29 20.12
N ALA A 344 0.30 1.87 19.52
CA ALA A 344 0.89 2.55 18.37
C ALA A 344 -0.07 2.63 17.17
N LEU A 345 -0.83 1.56 16.92
CA LEU A 345 -1.84 1.53 15.86
C LEU A 345 -2.99 2.52 16.16
N LEU A 346 -3.48 2.55 17.39
CA LEU A 346 -4.53 3.47 17.82
C LEU A 346 -4.08 4.93 17.74
N ASP A 347 -2.88 5.24 18.24
CA ASP A 347 -2.30 6.57 18.19
C ASP A 347 -2.13 7.04 16.73
N ARG A 348 -1.77 6.13 15.82
CA ARG A 348 -1.68 6.42 14.39
C ARG A 348 -3.04 6.70 13.75
N ALA A 349 -4.11 5.99 14.13
CA ALA A 349 -5.45 6.32 13.66
C ALA A 349 -5.93 7.68 14.23
N ARG A 350 -5.63 7.96 15.50
CA ARG A 350 -6.01 9.19 16.19
C ARG A 350 -5.22 10.43 15.75
N SER A 351 -4.02 10.24 15.20
CA SER A 351 -3.27 11.35 14.60
C SER A 351 -3.94 11.89 13.33
N VAL A 352 -4.73 11.06 12.64
CA VAL A 352 -5.53 11.45 11.47
C VAL A 352 -6.90 11.97 11.90
N ASP A 353 -7.56 11.29 12.84
CA ASP A 353 -8.85 11.69 13.41
C ASP A 353 -8.84 11.53 14.94
N PRO A 354 -8.69 12.61 15.72
CA PRO A 354 -8.63 12.54 17.18
C PRO A 354 -9.88 11.92 17.82
N GLY A 355 -11.04 11.98 17.15
CA GLY A 355 -12.28 11.38 17.63
C GLY A 355 -12.36 9.88 17.35
N TRP A 356 -11.37 9.30 16.68
CA TRP A 356 -11.45 7.93 16.19
C TRP A 356 -11.54 6.91 17.33
N LYS A 357 -12.58 6.07 17.22
CA LYS A 357 -12.90 4.97 18.14
C LYS A 357 -13.65 3.87 17.41
N ILE A 358 -13.61 2.67 17.96
CA ILE A 358 -14.35 1.51 17.46
C ILE A 358 -15.50 1.17 18.40
N ASN A 359 -16.53 0.49 17.88
CA ASN A 359 -17.66 0.02 18.67
C ASN A 359 -17.46 -1.41 19.19
N GLY A 360 -16.53 -2.17 18.62
CA GLY A 360 -16.19 -3.51 19.08
C GLY A 360 -15.02 -4.11 18.33
N PHE A 361 -14.42 -5.12 18.93
CA PHE A 361 -13.25 -5.81 18.40
C PHE A 361 -13.53 -7.32 18.30
N VAL A 362 -13.47 -7.88 17.11
CA VAL A 362 -13.70 -9.29 16.83
C VAL A 362 -12.38 -10.05 16.86
N ILE A 363 -12.33 -11.17 17.55
CA ILE A 363 -11.15 -12.03 17.71
C ILE A 363 -11.48 -13.43 17.23
N ASP A 364 -10.60 -14.01 16.41
CA ASP A 364 -10.71 -15.41 15.96
C ASP A 364 -9.93 -16.40 16.85
N ASP A 365 -8.86 -15.97 17.54
CA ASP A 365 -8.07 -16.84 18.41
C ASP A 365 -8.30 -16.57 19.91
N ALA A 366 -8.77 -17.58 20.63
CA ALA A 366 -8.99 -17.52 22.07
C ALA A 366 -7.70 -17.48 22.89
N ALA A 367 -6.54 -17.78 22.27
CA ALA A 367 -5.23 -17.61 22.88
C ALA A 367 -4.73 -16.15 22.79
N MET A 368 -5.41 -15.28 22.03
CA MET A 368 -5.05 -13.87 21.97
C MET A 368 -5.44 -13.19 23.28
N GLU A 369 -4.47 -12.53 23.91
CA GLU A 369 -4.68 -11.75 25.13
C GLU A 369 -5.71 -10.65 24.88
N ILE A 370 -6.82 -10.70 25.62
CA ILE A 370 -7.95 -9.78 25.47
C ILE A 370 -7.73 -8.46 26.23
N ASP A 371 -6.93 -8.49 27.29
CA ASP A 371 -6.69 -7.32 28.13
C ASP A 371 -6.05 -6.14 27.37
N PRO A 372 -4.97 -6.32 26.57
CA PRO A 372 -4.41 -5.23 25.76
C PRO A 372 -5.43 -4.55 24.85
N ILE A 373 -6.39 -5.31 24.33
CA ILE A 373 -7.44 -4.80 23.43
C ILE A 373 -8.42 -3.93 24.20
N ARG A 374 -8.84 -4.40 25.40
CA ARG A 374 -9.70 -3.61 26.29
C ARG A 374 -9.01 -2.34 26.74
N ASP A 375 -7.75 -2.44 27.16
CA ASP A 375 -6.95 -1.33 27.67
C ASP A 375 -6.69 -0.27 26.59
N ALA A 376 -6.42 -0.69 25.35
CA ALA A 376 -6.15 0.23 24.24
C ALA A 376 -7.44 0.85 23.66
N PHE A 377 -8.43 0.03 23.30
CA PHE A 377 -9.59 0.50 22.52
C PHE A 377 -10.82 0.82 23.37
N CYS A 378 -10.87 0.39 24.64
CA CYS A 378 -12.00 0.58 25.54
C CYS A 378 -13.34 0.13 24.92
N CYS A 379 -13.35 -1.03 24.25
CA CYS A 379 -14.49 -1.52 23.49
C CYS A 379 -14.87 -2.97 23.86
N PRO A 380 -16.11 -3.39 23.59
CA PRO A 380 -16.53 -4.80 23.69
C PRO A 380 -15.69 -5.71 22.79
N ILE A 381 -15.34 -6.88 23.32
CA ILE A 381 -14.62 -7.93 22.58
C ILE A 381 -15.60 -9.03 22.20
N LEU A 382 -15.57 -9.42 20.94
CA LEU A 382 -16.44 -10.39 20.31
C LEU A 382 -15.63 -11.58 19.82
N PHE A 383 -16.09 -12.80 20.08
CA PHE A 383 -15.55 -13.98 19.40
C PHE A 383 -16.19 -14.12 18.02
N SER A 384 -15.41 -14.53 17.01
CA SER A 384 -15.99 -14.86 15.70
C SER A 384 -16.99 -16.02 15.83
N ILE A 385 -18.12 -15.97 15.11
CA ILE A 385 -19.13 -17.06 15.15
C ILE A 385 -18.54 -18.38 14.64
N TRP A 386 -17.60 -18.30 13.71
CA TRP A 386 -16.87 -19.45 13.18
C TRP A 386 -16.05 -20.12 14.27
N ARG A 387 -15.33 -19.33 15.07
CA ARG A 387 -14.55 -19.86 16.18
C ARG A 387 -15.41 -20.52 17.23
N VAL A 388 -16.52 -19.87 17.60
CA VAL A 388 -17.50 -20.43 18.56
C VAL A 388 -18.00 -21.79 18.07
N ARG A 389 -18.48 -21.86 16.83
CA ARG A 389 -18.97 -23.11 16.21
C ARG A 389 -17.89 -24.18 16.10
N GLY A 390 -16.68 -23.82 15.68
CA GLY A 390 -15.56 -24.76 15.56
C GLY A 390 -15.08 -25.31 16.90
N SER A 391 -15.09 -24.48 17.96
CA SER A 391 -14.76 -24.90 19.32
C SER A 391 -15.80 -25.85 19.88
N TRP A 392 -17.09 -25.54 19.68
CA TRP A 392 -18.19 -26.44 20.05
C TRP A 392 -18.10 -27.76 19.32
N LEU A 393 -18.00 -27.74 17.98
CA LEU A 393 -17.91 -28.95 17.16
C LEU A 393 -16.77 -29.86 17.63
N ARG A 394 -15.57 -29.30 17.83
CA ARG A 394 -14.40 -30.06 18.30
C ARG A 394 -14.64 -30.72 19.65
N ASN A 395 -15.31 -30.02 20.57
CA ASN A 395 -15.57 -30.54 21.91
C ASN A 395 -16.75 -31.51 21.94
N VAL A 396 -17.79 -31.31 21.12
CA VAL A 396 -18.88 -32.27 20.92
C VAL A 396 -18.33 -33.59 20.40
N VAL A 397 -17.53 -33.55 19.32
CA VAL A 397 -16.92 -34.76 18.74
C VAL A 397 -15.95 -35.44 19.72
N LYS A 398 -15.21 -34.67 20.51
CA LYS A 398 -14.23 -35.22 21.45
C LYS A 398 -14.86 -35.80 22.73
N LYS A 399 -15.98 -35.22 23.20
CA LYS A 399 -16.54 -35.50 24.53
C LYS A 399 -17.85 -36.29 24.50
N CYS A 400 -18.52 -36.36 23.34
CA CYS A 400 -19.71 -37.18 23.14
C CYS A 400 -19.37 -38.30 22.14
N SER A 401 -19.66 -39.56 22.47
CA SER A 401 -19.30 -40.71 21.62
C SER A 401 -20.40 -41.09 20.62
N ASN A 402 -21.67 -40.81 20.93
CA ASN A 402 -22.81 -41.16 20.08
C ASN A 402 -23.06 -40.11 18.99
N ILE A 403 -23.16 -40.53 17.72
CA ILE A 403 -23.25 -39.62 16.57
C ILE A 403 -24.62 -38.95 16.45
N GLU A 404 -25.70 -39.61 16.84
CA GLU A 404 -27.05 -39.03 16.89
C GLU A 404 -27.12 -37.91 17.94
N VAL A 405 -26.54 -38.15 19.12
CA VAL A 405 -26.45 -37.16 20.19
C VAL A 405 -25.55 -35.99 19.77
N GLN A 406 -24.41 -36.24 19.12
CA GLN A 406 -23.57 -35.18 18.57
C GLN A 406 -24.35 -34.27 17.60
N ARG A 407 -25.16 -34.86 16.71
CA ARG A 407 -25.98 -34.12 15.74
C ARG A 407 -27.02 -33.27 16.44
N GLU A 408 -27.75 -33.82 17.41
CA GLU A 408 -28.81 -33.07 18.10
C GLU A 408 -28.24 -31.96 18.97
N ILE A 409 -27.13 -32.19 19.69
CA ILE A 409 -26.41 -31.13 20.42
C ILE A 409 -26.01 -30.00 19.47
N PHE A 410 -25.44 -30.33 18.31
CA PHE A 410 -25.01 -29.31 17.35
C PHE A 410 -26.19 -28.53 16.76
N LYS A 411 -27.33 -29.18 16.54
CA LYS A 411 -28.58 -28.55 16.11
C LYS A 411 -29.10 -27.56 17.16
N ARG A 412 -29.20 -27.98 18.43
CA ARG A 412 -29.61 -27.10 19.54
C ARG A 412 -28.67 -25.90 19.75
N LEU A 413 -27.36 -26.13 19.65
CA LEU A 413 -26.37 -25.04 19.67
C LEU A 413 -26.56 -24.05 18.50
N GLY A 414 -26.96 -24.55 17.33
CA GLY A 414 -27.36 -23.73 16.19
C GLY A 414 -28.60 -22.88 16.52
N GLU A 415 -29.64 -23.49 17.07
CA GLU A 415 -30.88 -22.81 17.47
C GLU A 415 -30.60 -21.67 18.46
N ILE A 416 -29.72 -21.86 19.44
CA ILE A 416 -29.30 -20.80 20.38
C ILE A 416 -28.70 -19.61 19.63
N VAL A 417 -27.82 -19.85 18.65
CA VAL A 417 -27.18 -18.78 17.88
C VAL A 417 -28.16 -18.08 16.93
N TYR A 418 -29.10 -18.83 16.34
CA TYR A 418 -30.11 -18.27 15.45
C TYR A 418 -31.27 -17.60 16.19
N SER A 419 -31.49 -17.93 17.48
CA SER A 419 -32.52 -17.31 18.33
C SER A 419 -32.38 -15.79 18.42
N ILE A 420 -31.15 -15.27 18.29
CA ILE A 420 -30.82 -13.83 18.24
C ILE A 420 -31.67 -13.10 17.18
N TRP A 421 -31.88 -13.73 16.03
CA TRP A 421 -32.61 -13.17 14.89
C TRP A 421 -34.10 -13.50 14.90
N GLY A 422 -34.49 -14.55 15.63
CA GLY A 422 -35.87 -15.04 15.73
C GLY A 422 -36.70 -14.48 16.87
N GLY A 423 -36.12 -13.68 17.77
CA GLY A 423 -36.83 -13.10 18.93
C GLY A 423 -37.19 -14.09 20.03
N LEU A 424 -36.67 -15.32 19.94
CA LEU A 424 -36.81 -16.36 20.95
C LEU A 424 -35.96 -16.04 22.18
N ASP A 425 -36.45 -16.43 23.36
CA ASP A 425 -35.70 -16.25 24.59
C ASP A 425 -34.51 -17.23 24.63
N THR A 426 -33.32 -16.65 24.48
CA THR A 426 -32.05 -17.37 24.49
C THR A 426 -31.81 -18.09 25.82
N SER A 427 -32.30 -17.55 26.95
CA SER A 427 -32.14 -18.16 28.27
C SER A 427 -32.86 -19.51 28.33
N VAL A 428 -34.08 -19.58 27.78
CA VAL A 428 -34.88 -20.81 27.69
C VAL A 428 -34.18 -21.85 26.82
N ALA A 429 -33.65 -21.45 25.65
CA ALA A 429 -32.93 -22.39 24.77
C ALA A 429 -31.62 -22.93 25.41
N LEU A 430 -30.95 -22.13 26.24
CA LEU A 430 -29.78 -22.54 27.01
C LEU A 430 -30.15 -23.53 28.12
N GLU A 431 -31.24 -23.28 28.84
CA GLU A 431 -31.76 -24.18 29.87
C GLU A 431 -32.19 -25.53 29.26
N GLU A 432 -32.93 -25.50 28.15
CA GLU A 432 -33.32 -26.70 27.40
C GLU A 432 -32.09 -27.53 26.99
N LEU A 433 -31.05 -26.90 26.43
CA LEU A 433 -29.81 -27.61 26.07
C LEU A 433 -29.16 -28.29 27.27
N ILE A 434 -29.13 -27.62 28.42
CA ILE A 434 -28.51 -28.16 29.64
C ILE A 434 -29.32 -29.33 30.22
N LEU A 435 -30.65 -29.27 30.12
CA LEU A 435 -31.55 -30.31 30.62
C LEU A 435 -31.60 -31.52 29.69
N ASP A 436 -31.77 -31.30 28.38
CA ASP A 436 -31.93 -32.35 27.37
C ASP A 436 -30.69 -33.26 27.25
N PHE A 437 -29.50 -32.74 27.57
CA PHE A 437 -28.22 -33.46 27.42
C PHE A 437 -27.43 -33.57 28.72
N VAL A 438 -28.12 -33.58 29.86
CA VAL A 438 -27.50 -33.71 31.20
C VAL A 438 -26.65 -34.99 31.34
N ASP A 439 -27.01 -36.03 30.59
CA ASP A 439 -26.31 -37.32 30.50
C ASP A 439 -24.95 -37.21 29.80
N GLN A 440 -24.75 -36.19 28.96
CA GLN A 440 -23.48 -35.88 28.28
C GLN A 440 -22.55 -35.06 29.18
N SER A 441 -22.29 -35.59 30.37
CA SER A 441 -21.63 -34.91 31.49
C SER A 441 -20.30 -34.22 31.11
N ALA A 442 -19.44 -34.91 30.36
CA ALA A 442 -18.13 -34.39 29.96
C ALA A 442 -18.19 -33.16 29.02
N PHE A 443 -19.24 -33.09 28.19
CA PHE A 443 -19.51 -31.92 27.32
C PHE A 443 -20.19 -30.81 28.11
N MET A 444 -21.18 -31.16 28.95
CA MET A 444 -21.91 -30.18 29.77
C MET A 444 -21.01 -29.46 30.77
N GLU A 445 -20.09 -30.15 31.41
CA GLU A 445 -19.10 -29.55 32.30
C GLU A 445 -18.21 -28.54 31.56
N TYR A 446 -17.77 -28.89 30.35
CA TYR A 446 -17.03 -27.98 29.47
C TYR A 446 -17.87 -26.75 29.08
N PHE A 447 -19.11 -26.98 28.63
CA PHE A 447 -19.97 -25.91 28.15
C PHE A 447 -20.33 -24.93 29.26
N LYS A 448 -20.69 -25.44 30.45
CA LYS A 448 -20.98 -24.64 31.65
C LYS A 448 -19.78 -23.84 32.13
N SER A 449 -18.60 -24.44 32.20
CA SER A 449 -17.39 -23.75 32.66
C SER A 449 -16.86 -22.71 31.66
N THR A 450 -16.97 -23.00 30.36
CA THR A 450 -16.28 -22.20 29.31
C THR A 450 -17.19 -21.18 28.65
N TRP A 451 -18.43 -21.56 28.33
CA TRP A 451 -19.30 -20.81 27.44
C TRP A 451 -20.45 -20.11 28.14
N VAL A 452 -21.10 -20.72 29.13
CA VAL A 452 -22.21 -20.08 29.85
C VAL A 452 -21.85 -18.67 30.37
N PRO A 453 -20.66 -18.42 30.96
CA PRO A 453 -20.28 -17.08 31.42
C PRO A 453 -20.07 -16.05 30.30
N LYS A 454 -19.86 -16.51 29.05
CA LYS A 454 -19.48 -15.68 27.90
C LYS A 454 -20.60 -15.53 26.89
N ILE A 455 -21.51 -16.50 26.83
CA ILE A 455 -22.45 -16.66 25.73
C ILE A 455 -23.52 -15.58 25.76
N GLU A 456 -24.09 -15.25 26.92
CA GLU A 456 -25.10 -14.19 27.02
C GLU A 456 -24.55 -12.82 26.63
N MET A 457 -23.36 -12.47 27.16
CA MET A 457 -22.64 -11.25 26.78
C MET A 457 -22.38 -11.21 25.26
N TRP A 458 -21.93 -12.33 24.71
CA TRP A 458 -21.62 -12.45 23.28
C TRP A 458 -22.87 -12.29 22.41
N LEU A 459 -23.97 -12.98 22.75
CA LEU A 459 -25.25 -12.92 22.03
C LEU A 459 -25.87 -11.51 22.07
N SER A 460 -25.84 -10.85 23.24
CA SER A 460 -26.30 -9.47 23.41
C SER A 460 -25.49 -8.49 22.54
N THR A 461 -24.17 -8.68 22.49
CA THR A 461 -23.28 -7.81 21.70
C THR A 461 -23.48 -8.02 20.19
N ILE A 462 -23.69 -9.27 19.73
CA ILE A 462 -24.00 -9.56 18.32
C ILE A 462 -25.34 -8.95 17.89
N LYS A 463 -26.36 -9.02 18.75
CA LYS A 463 -27.67 -8.40 18.49
C LYS A 463 -27.55 -6.89 18.28
N THR A 464 -26.65 -6.25 19.02
CA THR A 464 -26.41 -4.80 18.97
C THR A 464 -25.52 -4.40 17.79
N PHE A 465 -24.64 -5.29 17.33
CA PHE A 465 -23.69 -5.03 16.23
C PHE A 465 -23.80 -6.12 15.14
N PRO A 466 -24.75 -6.01 14.20
CA PRO A 466 -24.98 -6.98 13.12
C PRO A 466 -23.77 -7.25 12.22
N LEU A 467 -22.79 -6.34 12.21
CA LEU A 467 -21.50 -6.52 11.53
C LEU A 467 -20.65 -7.66 12.13
N ALA A 468 -21.05 -8.24 13.27
CA ALA A 468 -20.45 -9.44 13.85
C ALA A 468 -21.11 -10.74 13.35
N SER A 469 -22.03 -10.64 12.40
CA SER A 469 -22.82 -11.75 11.87
C SER A 469 -21.99 -12.80 11.10
N GLN A 470 -22.68 -13.85 10.66
CA GLN A 470 -22.15 -14.90 9.80
C GLN A 470 -21.48 -14.35 8.53
N GLU A 471 -21.95 -13.23 7.98
CA GLU A 471 -21.38 -12.61 6.78
C GLU A 471 -19.98 -12.05 7.02
N ALA A 472 -19.78 -11.36 8.14
CA ALA A 472 -18.48 -10.83 8.52
C ALA A 472 -17.48 -11.94 8.87
N SER A 473 -17.95 -12.98 9.54
CA SER A 473 -17.13 -14.16 9.82
C SER A 473 -16.77 -14.92 8.54
N GLY A 474 -17.70 -15.01 7.58
CA GLY A 474 -17.43 -15.55 6.25
C GLY A 474 -16.47 -14.68 5.44
N ALA A 475 -16.50 -13.36 5.59
CA ALA A 475 -15.58 -12.44 4.91
C ALA A 475 -14.15 -12.53 5.48
N ILE A 476 -14.01 -12.64 6.81
CA ILE A 476 -12.73 -12.92 7.47
C ILE A 476 -12.16 -14.25 6.94
N GLU A 477 -12.93 -15.33 7.01
CA GLU A 477 -12.46 -16.65 6.57
C GLU A 477 -12.14 -16.67 5.07
N ALA A 478 -12.98 -16.08 4.22
CA ALA A 478 -12.72 -16.02 2.80
C ALA A 478 -11.43 -15.26 2.46
N TYR A 479 -11.09 -14.22 3.22
CA TYR A 479 -9.81 -13.54 3.11
C TYR A 479 -8.65 -14.49 3.47
N HIS A 480 -8.75 -15.18 4.61
CA HIS A 480 -7.67 -16.03 5.10
C HIS A 480 -7.50 -17.34 4.33
N VAL A 481 -8.57 -17.97 3.86
CA VAL A 481 -8.51 -19.12 2.96
C VAL A 481 -7.78 -18.72 1.69
N LYS A 482 -8.15 -17.60 1.06
CA LYS A 482 -7.46 -17.11 -0.14
C LYS A 482 -6.00 -16.73 0.14
N LEU A 483 -5.71 -16.10 1.27
CA LEU A 483 -4.35 -15.78 1.69
C LEU A 483 -3.53 -17.07 1.87
N LYS A 484 -4.08 -18.09 2.54
CA LYS A 484 -3.46 -19.40 2.72
C LYS A 484 -3.25 -20.10 1.38
N THR A 485 -4.25 -20.16 0.50
CA THR A 485 -4.10 -20.77 -0.84
C THR A 485 -3.01 -20.08 -1.65
N LYS A 486 -2.93 -18.75 -1.60
CA LYS A 486 -1.85 -17.98 -2.28
C LYS A 486 -0.48 -18.16 -1.63
N LEU A 487 -0.41 -18.36 -0.31
CA LEU A 487 0.83 -18.57 0.44
C LEU A 487 1.32 -20.02 0.42
N PHE A 488 0.46 -21.01 0.15
CA PHE A 488 0.77 -22.42 0.36
C PHE A 488 0.60 -23.28 -0.90
N ASP A 489 0.65 -22.70 -2.10
CA ASP A 489 0.82 -23.49 -3.32
C ASP A 489 2.20 -24.18 -3.24
N ASP A 490 2.19 -25.52 -3.19
CA ASP A 490 3.29 -26.37 -2.67
C ASP A 490 4.63 -26.23 -3.44
N SER A 491 4.64 -25.57 -4.61
CA SER A 491 5.83 -25.36 -5.44
C SER A 491 6.85 -24.34 -4.90
N HIS A 492 6.50 -23.53 -3.89
CA HIS A 492 7.33 -22.39 -3.45
C HIS A 492 7.70 -22.38 -1.96
N LEU A 493 7.48 -23.48 -1.24
CA LEU A 493 7.71 -23.59 0.21
C LEU A 493 9.15 -23.28 0.67
N GLY A 494 10.16 -23.46 -0.19
CA GLY A 494 11.55 -23.07 0.11
C GLY A 494 11.75 -21.56 0.26
N ALA A 495 10.97 -20.74 -0.47
CA ALA A 495 11.07 -19.27 -0.44
C ALA A 495 10.35 -18.65 0.78
N LEU A 496 9.42 -19.36 1.42
CA LEU A 496 8.60 -18.89 2.54
C LEU A 496 9.26 -19.02 3.91
N GLN A 497 10.50 -19.50 3.97
CA GLN A 497 11.30 -19.50 5.20
C GLN A 497 11.76 -18.10 5.60
N ARG A 498 11.81 -17.14 4.65
CA ARG A 498 12.30 -15.78 4.90
C ARG A 498 11.16 -14.78 5.13
N VAL A 499 11.34 -13.90 6.11
CA VAL A 499 10.30 -13.01 6.66
C VAL A 499 10.14 -11.74 5.82
N ASP A 500 11.23 -11.24 5.27
CA ASP A 500 11.29 -10.13 4.31
C ASP A 500 10.45 -10.36 3.04
N TRP A 501 10.41 -11.59 2.52
CA TRP A 501 9.56 -11.98 1.40
C TRP A 501 8.08 -11.87 1.76
N LYS A 502 7.71 -12.31 2.96
CA LYS A 502 6.35 -12.14 3.49
C LYS A 502 6.01 -10.67 3.69
N ASN A 503 6.91 -9.90 4.27
CA ASN A 503 6.72 -8.45 4.49
C ASN A 503 6.46 -7.73 3.17
N THR A 504 7.24 -8.08 2.15
CA THR A 504 7.08 -7.56 0.78
C THR A 504 5.72 -8.01 0.22
N LEU A 505 5.39 -9.29 0.24
CA LEU A 505 4.09 -9.80 -0.21
C LEU A 505 2.89 -9.12 0.48
N HIS A 506 2.99 -8.87 1.79
CA HIS A 506 1.96 -8.18 2.56
C HIS A 506 1.82 -6.73 2.10
N LEU A 507 2.90 -5.95 1.99
CA LEU A 507 2.81 -4.60 1.38
C LEU A 507 2.10 -4.60 0.02
N HIS A 508 2.33 -5.62 -0.81
CA HIS A 508 1.75 -5.75 -2.15
C HIS A 508 0.26 -6.15 -2.14
N LEU A 509 -0.18 -7.00 -1.19
CA LEU A 509 -1.59 -7.35 -1.01
C LEU A 509 -2.43 -6.18 -0.46
N GLY A 510 -1.79 -5.17 0.14
CA GLY A 510 -2.44 -3.99 0.72
C GLY A 510 -2.66 -2.87 -0.28
N THR A 511 -1.99 -2.93 -1.43
CA THR A 511 -2.17 -2.03 -2.57
C THR A 511 -3.17 -2.56 -3.61
N GLU A 512 -3.46 -3.87 -3.62
CA GLU A 512 -4.55 -4.39 -4.44
C GLU A 512 -5.89 -3.89 -3.90
N ARG A 513 -6.70 -3.26 -4.76
CA ARG A 513 -8.16 -3.11 -4.54
C ARG A 513 -8.81 -4.49 -4.51
N CYS A 514 -8.54 -5.27 -3.47
CA CYS A 514 -9.21 -6.51 -3.24
C CYS A 514 -10.62 -6.22 -2.70
N LYS A 515 -11.51 -5.80 -3.60
CA LYS A 515 -12.96 -5.91 -3.41
C LYS A 515 -13.29 -7.40 -3.48
N PHE A 516 -13.20 -8.07 -2.35
CA PHE A 516 -13.54 -9.49 -2.27
C PHE A 516 -15.06 -9.65 -2.25
N ARG A 517 -15.66 -9.89 -3.41
CA ARG A 517 -17.06 -10.33 -3.49
C ARG A 517 -17.17 -11.71 -2.84
N ILE A 518 -18.10 -11.84 -1.90
CA ILE A 518 -18.64 -13.12 -1.44
C ILE A 518 -19.30 -13.76 -2.68
N PRO A 519 -18.92 -14.98 -3.11
CA PRO A 519 -19.83 -15.79 -3.90
C PRO A 519 -20.98 -16.13 -2.97
N LEU A 520 -22.17 -15.61 -3.26
CA LEU A 520 -23.40 -16.13 -2.69
C LEU A 520 -23.46 -17.61 -3.09
N LEU A 521 -23.06 -18.49 -2.19
CA LEU A 521 -23.42 -19.90 -2.26
C LEU A 521 -24.84 -19.98 -1.72
N HIS A 522 -25.77 -20.16 -2.65
CA HIS A 522 -27.13 -20.63 -2.37
C HIS A 522 -27.09 -22.00 -1.72
#